data_AF-A0A378Y0H6-F1
#
_entry.id   AF-A0A378Y0H6-F1
#
_cell.length_a   1.000
_cell.length_b   1.000
_cell.length_c   1.000
_cell.angle_alpha   90.00
_cell.angle_beta   90.00
_cell.angle_gamma   90.00
#
_symmetry.space_group_name_H-M   'P 1'
#
loop_
_entity.id
_entity.type
_entity.pdbx_description
1 polymer ?
#
loop_
_entity_poly.entity_id
_entity_poly.type
_entity_poly.pdbx_seq_one_letter_code
_entity_poly.pdbx_strand_id
1 'polypeptide(L)' 'MVYEVTKGARYKHYKGNYYTIVSMATHTETMDGLVIYKDKDNNIWARPVDMFFGYTNNGVKRFELIEEEME' A
#
# COMPACT_ATOMS: atom_id res chain seq x y z
N MET A 1 -8.73 -0.42 -13.21
CA MET A 1 -8.20 0.89 -12.76
C MET A 1 -6.69 0.79 -12.80
N VAL A 2 -5.99 1.81 -13.30
CA VAL A 2 -4.52 1.86 -13.20
C VAL A 2 -4.20 2.56 -11.88
N TYR A 3 -3.51 1.87 -10.98
CA TYR A 3 -3.06 2.44 -9.72
C TYR A 3 -1.65 2.99 -9.93
N GLU A 4 -1.53 4.30 -10.09
CA GLU A 4 -0.24 4.98 -10.04
C GLU A 4 0.13 5.17 -8.56
N VAL A 5 1.23 4.52 -8.15
CA VAL A 5 1.74 4.61 -6.79
C VAL A 5 3.21 5.01 -6.86
N THR A 6 3.55 6.10 -6.21
CA THR A 6 4.92 6.61 -6.20
C THR A 6 5.77 5.79 -5.24
N LYS A 7 6.92 5.29 -5.69
CA LYS A 7 7.91 4.69 -4.79
C LYS A 7 8.32 5.71 -3.72
N GLY A 8 8.34 5.29 -2.46
CA GLY A 8 8.58 6.17 -1.33
C GLY A 8 7.31 6.81 -0.75
N ALA A 9 6.16 6.74 -1.42
CA ALA A 9 4.90 7.20 -0.86
C ALA A 9 4.60 6.49 0.46
N ARG A 10 4.10 7.24 1.45
CA ARG A 10 3.79 6.74 2.79
C ARG A 10 2.28 6.59 2.95
N TYR A 11 1.87 5.48 3.53
CA TYR A 11 0.48 5.16 3.78
C TYR A 11 0.25 4.83 5.26
N LYS A 12 -0.85 5.32 5.81
CA LYS A 12 -1.35 4.95 7.14
C LYS A 12 -2.37 3.83 7.00
N HIS A 13 -2.12 2.70 7.63
CA HIS A 13 -3.13 1.66 7.76
C HIS A 13 -4.20 2.08 8.78
N TYR A 14 -5.46 1.67 8.58
CA TYR A 14 -6.56 2.02 9.49
C TYR A 14 -6.33 1.59 10.95
N LYS A 15 -5.42 0.63 11.20
CA LYS A 15 -5.00 0.22 12.56
C LYS A 15 -3.91 1.11 13.18
N GLY A 16 -3.51 2.20 12.52
CA GLY A 16 -2.56 3.18 13.05
C GLY A 16 -1.09 2.98 12.63
N ASN A 17 -0.74 1.86 11.99
CA ASN A 17 0.62 1.61 11.52
C ASN A 17 0.94 2.35 10.21
N TYR A 18 2.22 2.67 10.01
CA TYR A 18 2.73 3.39 8.85
C TYR A 18 3.55 2.48 7.95
N TYR A 19 3.42 2.66 6.64
CA TYR A 19 4.08 1.84 5.64
C TYR A 19 4.57 2.71 4.48
N THR A 20 5.65 2.29 3.84
CA THR A 20 6.24 2.97 2.68
C THR A 20 6.22 2.07 1.47
N ILE A 21 5.78 2.58 0.33
CA ILE A 21 5.78 1.85 -0.94
C ILE A 21 7.22 1.63 -1.43
N VAL A 22 7.53 0.38 -1.75
CA VAL A 22 8.83 -0.02 -2.30
C VAL A 22 8.74 -0.17 -3.81
N SER A 23 7.71 -0.88 -4.31
CA SER A 23 7.47 -1.10 -5.74
C SER A 23 6.06 -1.65 -5.97
N MET A 24 5.63 -1.65 -7.24
CA MET A 24 4.55 -2.51 -7.72
C MET A 24 5.15 -3.80 -8.28
N ALA A 25 4.38 -4.88 -8.27
CA ALA A 25 4.75 -6.16 -8.87
C ALA A 25 3.53 -6.84 -9.51
N THR A 26 3.79 -7.80 -10.39
CA THR A 26 2.76 -8.69 -10.96
C THR A 26 2.95 -10.08 -10.40
N HIS A 27 1.89 -10.66 -9.84
CA HIS A 27 1.89 -12.03 -9.36
C HIS A 27 1.88 -12.99 -10.55
N THR A 28 2.89 -13.85 -10.68
CA THR A 28 3.11 -14.65 -11.90
C THR A 28 2.04 -15.72 -12.14
N GLU A 29 1.45 -16.24 -11.08
CA GLU A 29 0.51 -17.36 -11.12
C GLU A 29 -0.91 -16.92 -11.45
N THR A 30 -1.28 -15.68 -11.06
CA THR A 30 -2.63 -15.14 -11.28
C THR A 30 -2.67 -13.94 -12.20
N MET A 31 -1.50 -13.36 -12.51
CA MET A 31 -1.33 -12.11 -13.25
C MET A 31 -1.93 -10.87 -12.56
N ASP A 32 -2.25 -10.97 -11.26
CA ASP A 32 -2.80 -9.86 -10.49
C ASP A 32 -1.71 -8.88 -10.05
N GLY A 33 -2.10 -7.61 -9.87
CA GLY A 33 -1.23 -6.58 -9.32
C GLY A 33 -1.00 -6.75 -7.81
N LEU A 34 0.25 -6.56 -7.39
CA LEU A 34 0.68 -6.50 -6.01
C LEU A 34 1.31 -5.15 -5.66
N VAL A 35 1.03 -4.67 -4.45
CA VAL A 35 1.77 -3.58 -3.81
C VAL A 35 2.85 -4.20 -2.94
N ILE A 36 4.10 -3.84 -3.19
CA ILE A 36 5.25 -4.19 -2.34
C ILE A 36 5.58 -2.98 -1.47
N TYR A 37 5.51 -3.18 -0.16
CA TYR A 37 5.68 -2.09 0.81
C TYR A 37 6.45 -2.59 2.04
N LYS A 38 6.94 -1.66 2.85
CA LYS A 38 7.69 -1.96 4.07
C LYS A 38 7.14 -1.23 5.28
N ASP A 39 7.31 -1.83 6.46
CA ASP A 39 7.05 -1.16 7.73
C ASP A 39 8.27 -0.38 8.24
N LYS A 40 8.14 0.21 9.43
CA LYS A 40 9.20 0.98 10.09
C LYS A 40 10.46 0.16 10.43
N ASP A 41 10.31 -1.16 10.57
CA ASP A 41 11.39 -2.08 10.93
C ASP A 41 12.00 -2.71 9.65
N ASN A 42 11.64 -2.20 8.48
CA ASN A 42 12.05 -2.65 7.14
C ASN A 42 11.60 -4.08 6.76
N ASN A 43 10.60 -4.66 7.42
CA ASN A 43 10.01 -5.90 6.92
C ASN A 43 9.27 -5.63 5.62
N ILE A 44 9.45 -6.51 4.63
CA ILE A 44 8.83 -6.40 3.30
C ILE A 44 7.54 -7.21 3.27
N TRP A 45 6.48 -6.58 2.75
CA TRP A 45 5.16 -7.14 2.61
C TRP A 45 4.70 -7.05 1.15
N ALA A 46 3.95 -8.05 0.70
CA ALA A 46 3.27 -8.04 -0.58
C ALA A 46 1.77 -8.19 -0.33
N ARG A 47 0.95 -7.39 -1.02
CA ARG A 47 -0.51 -7.45 -0.88
C ARG A 47 -1.19 -7.17 -2.22
N PRO A 48 -2.30 -7.84 -2.55
CA PRO A 48 -3.09 -7.51 -3.73
C PRO A 48 -3.48 -6.02 -3.76
N VAL A 49 -3.35 -5.41 -4.94
CA VAL A 49 -3.62 -3.98 -5.15
C VAL A 49 -5.03 -3.61 -4.72
N ASP A 50 -6.04 -4.38 -5.11
CA ASP A 50 -7.44 -4.13 -4.76
C ASP A 50 -7.69 -4.26 -3.25
N MET A 51 -6.92 -5.11 -2.56
CA MET A 51 -6.99 -5.21 -1.10
C MET A 51 -6.23 -4.09 -0.39
N PHE A 52 -5.20 -3.53 -1.00
CA PHE A 52 -4.44 -2.42 -0.43
C PHE A 52 -5.25 -1.13 -0.53
N PHE A 53 -5.75 -0.80 -1.72
CA PHE A 53 -6.56 0.41 -1.94
C PHE A 53 -8.05 0.23 -1.61
N GLY A 54 -8.44 -0.97 -1.18
CA GLY A 54 -9.80 -1.31 -0.81
C GLY A 54 -10.22 -0.80 0.58
N TYR A 55 -11.43 -1.18 0.96
CA TYR A 55 -12.07 -0.81 2.21
C TYR A 55 -12.15 -2.01 3.17
N THR A 56 -12.31 -1.71 4.45
CA THR A 56 -12.73 -2.66 5.47
C THR A 56 -14.23 -2.92 5.35
N ASN A 57 -14.74 -3.93 6.07
CA ASN A 57 -16.17 -4.25 6.08
C ASN A 57 -17.04 -3.09 6.60
N ASN A 58 -16.46 -2.17 7.36
CA ASN A 58 -17.13 -0.99 7.91
C ASN A 58 -17.02 0.24 7.00
N GLY A 59 -16.54 0.09 5.75
CA GLY A 59 -16.41 1.18 4.79
C GLY A 59 -15.22 2.12 5.03
N VAL A 60 -14.28 1.78 5.92
CA VAL A 60 -13.05 2.56 6.17
C VAL A 60 -11.96 2.13 5.19
N LYS A 61 -11.24 3.07 4.56
CA LYS A 61 -10.09 2.76 3.68
C LYS A 61 -9.05 1.96 4.45
N ARG A 62 -8.47 0.94 3.83
CA ARG A 62 -7.46 0.12 4.51
C ARG A 62 -6.15 0.88 4.69
N PHE A 63 -5.76 1.65 3.67
CA PHE A 63 -4.58 2.48 3.66
C PHE A 63 -4.92 3.85 3.09
N GLU A 64 -4.48 4.90 3.78
CA GLU A 64 -4.64 6.30 3.35
C GLU A 64 -3.26 6.90 3.08
N LEU A 65 -3.11 7.59 1.94
CA LEU A 65 -1.88 8.29 1.60
C LEU A 65 -1.65 9.39 2.63
N ILE A 66 -0.40 9.52 3.06
CA ILE A 66 0.06 10.61 3.91
C ILE A 66 0.86 11.54 3.01
N GLU A 67 0.35 12.77 2.85
CA GLU A 67 1.15 13.85 2.29
C GLU A 67 2.17 14.25 3.36
N GLU A 68 3.47 14.11 3.08
CA GLU A 68 4.48 14.80 3.87
C GLU A 68 4.44 16.27 3.43
N GLU A 69 4.15 17.18 4.38
CA GLU A 69 4.53 18.58 4.20
C GLU A 69 6.04 18.59 4.02
N MET A 70 6.50 18.96 2.82
CA MET A 70 7.90 19.28 2.59
C MET A 70 8.21 20.53 3.42
N GLU A 71 8.87 20.33 4.56
CA GLU A 71 9.49 21.42 5.33
C GLU A 71 10.72 21.97 4.58
#